data_AF-A0A2D5DBE0-F1
#
_entry.id   AF-A0A2D5DBE0-F1
#
_cell.length_a   1.000
_cell.length_b   1.000
_cell.length_c   1.000
_cell.angle_alpha   90.00
_cell.angle_beta   90.00
_cell.angle_gamma   90.00
#
_symmetry.space_group_name_H-M   'P 1'
#
loop_
_entity.id
_entity.type
_entity.pdbx_description
1 polymer ?
#
loop_
_entity_poly.entity_id
_entity_poly.type
_entity_poly.pdbx_seq_one_letter_code
_entity_poly.pdbx_strand_id
1 'polypeptide(L)' 'TMSAVRAGFFWGYTGLIDNIINLIKKETRKSFKVIITGGFSNLFKNSIKTKANHNQDITINGLIKISKLIK' A
#
# COMPACT_ATOMS: atom_id res chain seq x y z
N THR A 1 1.70 10.67 -26.65
CA THR A 1 1.09 11.53 -25.60
C THR A 1 0.39 10.72 -24.50
N MET A 2 -0.57 9.83 -24.80
CA MET A 2 -1.24 9.02 -23.75
C MET A 2 -0.29 8.11 -22.93
N SER A 3 0.69 7.49 -23.57
CA SER A 3 1.70 6.64 -22.91
C SER A 3 2.52 7.42 -21.89
N ALA A 4 2.96 8.63 -22.24
CA ALA A 4 3.71 9.51 -21.36
C ALA A 4 2.90 9.92 -20.12
N VAL A 5 1.62 10.27 -20.30
CA VAL A 5 0.71 10.59 -19.17
C VAL A 5 0.56 9.39 -18.24
N ARG A 6 0.27 8.20 -18.79
CA ARG A 6 0.12 6.97 -17.99
C ARG A 6 1.40 6.61 -17.24
N ALA A 7 2.56 6.75 -17.88
CA ALA A 7 3.86 6.53 -17.25
C ALA A 7 4.10 7.53 -16.11
N GLY A 8 3.79 8.82 -16.31
CA GLY A 8 3.90 9.83 -15.27
C GLY A 8 3.04 9.51 -14.04
N PHE A 9 1.79 9.12 -14.25
CA PHE A 9 0.92 8.67 -13.15
C PHE A 9 1.49 7.45 -12.43
N PHE A 10 1.84 6.39 -13.17
CA PHE A 10 2.31 5.14 -12.56
C PHE A 10 3.61 5.32 -11.77
N TRP A 11 4.62 5.96 -12.37
CA TRP A 11 5.90 6.19 -11.70
C TRP A 11 5.82 7.24 -10.60
N GLY A 12 4.97 8.27 -10.78
CA GLY A 12 4.69 9.26 -9.75
C GLY A 12 4.12 8.63 -8.48
N TYR A 13 3.10 7.77 -8.61
CA TYR A 13 2.51 7.06 -7.46
C TYR A 13 3.49 6.06 -6.84
N THR A 14 4.27 5.35 -7.65
CA THR A 14 5.30 4.42 -7.14
C THR A 14 6.31 5.15 -6.25
N GLY A 15 6.85 6.29 -6.73
CA GLY A 15 7.77 7.12 -5.97
C GLY A 15 7.14 7.76 -4.73
N LEU A 16 5.89 8.20 -4.83
CA LEU A 16 5.14 8.77 -3.71
C LEU A 16 4.97 7.76 -2.57
N ILE A 17 4.54 6.53 -2.89
CA ILE A 17 4.33 5.47 -1.90
C ILE A 17 5.63 5.18 -1.13
N ASP A 18 6.74 4.96 -1.86
CA ASP A 18 8.04 4.70 -1.21
C ASP A 18 8.51 5.87 -0.35
N ASN A 19 8.32 7.11 -0.82
CA ASN A 19 8.74 8.29 -0.07
C ASN A 19 7.95 8.45 1.24
N ILE A 20 6.62 8.26 1.20
CA ILE A 20 5.78 8.32 2.41
C ILE A 20 6.23 7.26 3.43
N ILE A 21 6.46 6.02 2.98
CA ILE A 21 6.94 4.95 3.86
C ILE A 21 8.28 5.34 4.50
N ASN A 22 9.20 5.90 3.72
CA ASN A 22 10.51 6.31 4.23
C ASN A 22 10.42 7.46 5.24
N LEU A 23 9.53 8.44 5.00
CA LEU A 23 9.29 9.53 5.94
C LEU A 23 8.75 9.00 7.28
N ILE A 24 7.78 8.09 7.25
CA ILE A 24 7.23 7.45 8.46
C ILE A 24 8.33 6.70 9.22
N LYS A 25 9.16 5.90 8.53
CA LYS A 25 10.29 5.19 9.14
C LYS A 25 11.29 6.16 9.78
N LYS A 26 11.60 7.27 9.11
CA LYS A 26 12.54 8.29 9.60
C LYS A 26 12.02 8.99 10.85
N GLU A 27 10.75 9.38 10.84
CA GLU A 27 10.11 10.09 11.95
C GLU A 27 9.97 9.20 13.19
N THR A 28 9.51 7.96 13.00
CA THR A 28 9.26 7.03 14.10
C THR A 28 10.51 6.26 14.56
N ARG A 29 11.60 6.28 13.76
CA ARG A 29 12.82 5.47 13.93
C ARG A 29 12.55 3.97 14.07
N LYS A 30 11.49 3.48 13.43
CA LYS A 30 11.04 2.08 13.50
C LYS A 30 10.80 1.48 12.12
N SER A 31 10.99 0.17 12.04
CA SER A 31 10.62 -0.62 10.87
C SER A 31 9.20 -1.17 11.03
N PHE A 32 8.42 -1.11 9.96
CA PHE A 32 7.05 -1.61 9.93
C PHE A 32 6.88 -2.69 8.88
N LYS A 33 6.01 -3.64 9.16
CA LYS A 33 5.45 -4.51 8.13
C LYS A 33 4.50 -3.68 7.28
N VAL A 34 4.80 -3.54 6.00
CA VAL A 34 3.94 -2.83 5.05
C VAL A 34 2.96 -3.83 4.44
N ILE A 35 1.67 -3.47 4.48
CA ILE A 35 0.60 -4.26 3.86
C ILE A 35 -0.15 -3.34 2.88
N ILE A 36 -0.34 -3.82 1.66
CA ILE A 36 -1.07 -3.10 0.60
C ILE A 36 -2.37 -3.83 0.26
N THR A 37 -3.43 -3.06 0.07
CA THR A 37 -4.80 -3.54 -0.17
C THR A 37 -5.55 -2.64 -1.16
N GLY A 38 -6.78 -2.99 -1.52
CA GLY A 38 -7.61 -2.25 -2.47
C GLY A 38 -7.38 -2.66 -3.94
N GLY A 39 -8.22 -2.17 -4.85
CA GLY A 39 -8.28 -2.65 -6.25
C GLY A 39 -6.97 -2.47 -7.03
N PHE A 40 -6.26 -1.35 -6.84
CA PHE A 40 -5.01 -1.06 -7.55
C PHE A 40 -3.75 -1.58 -6.85
N SER A 41 -3.86 -2.23 -5.69
CA SER A 41 -2.67 -2.72 -4.96
C SER A 41 -1.80 -3.67 -5.79
N ASN A 42 -2.41 -4.51 -6.62
CA ASN A 42 -1.68 -5.43 -7.49
C ASN A 42 -0.84 -4.72 -8.56
N LEU A 43 -1.23 -3.52 -8.96
CA LEU A 43 -0.50 -2.70 -9.93
C LEU A 43 0.83 -2.20 -9.36
N PHE A 44 0.87 -1.87 -8.07
CA PHE A 44 2.04 -1.25 -7.43
C PHE A 44 2.89 -2.23 -6.61
N LYS A 45 2.37 -3.40 -6.24
CA LYS A 45 3.02 -4.34 -5.31
C LYS A 45 4.46 -4.72 -5.68
N ASN A 46 4.74 -4.85 -6.97
CA ASN A 46 6.04 -5.26 -7.50
C ASN A 46 6.87 -4.06 -8.00
N SER A 47 6.30 -2.86 -7.97
CA SER A 47 6.90 -1.65 -8.56
C SER A 47 7.50 -0.74 -7.50
N ILE A 48 6.96 -0.78 -6.28
CA ILE A 48 7.56 -0.11 -5.13
C ILE A 48 8.83 -0.85 -4.67
N LYS A 49 9.82 -0.10 -4.20
CA LYS A 49 11.07 -0.64 -3.66
C LYS A 49 10.87 -1.26 -2.28
N THR A 50 9.93 -0.74 -1.51
CA THR A 50 9.61 -1.29 -0.19
C THR A 50 8.91 -2.63 -0.32
N LYS A 51 9.46 -3.67 0.31
CA LYS A 51 8.79 -4.97 0.43
C LYS A 51 7.45 -4.82 1.16
N ALA A 52 6.36 -5.08 0.46
CA ALA A 52 5.01 -5.04 1.00
C ALA A 52 4.28 -6.37 0.79
N ASN A 53 3.48 -6.76 1.76
CA ASN A 53 2.59 -7.92 1.65
C ASN A 53 1.26 -7.47 1.04
N HIS A 54 0.78 -8.22 0.05
CA HIS A 54 -0.52 -7.98 -0.54
C HIS A 54 -1.61 -8.74 0.24
N ASN A 55 -2.67 -8.03 0.64
CA ASN A 55 -3.85 -8.64 1.28
C ASN A 55 -5.10 -7.83 0.88
N GLN A 56 -5.97 -8.42 0.06
CA GLN A 56 -7.16 -7.73 -0.46
C GLN A 56 -8.32 -7.68 0.55
N ASP A 57 -8.34 -8.60 1.51
CA ASP A 57 -9.51 -8.84 2.35
C ASP A 57 -9.38 -8.19 3.74
N ILE A 58 -8.42 -7.29 3.95
CA ILE A 58 -8.17 -6.66 5.27
C ILE A 58 -9.46 -6.06 5.84
N THR A 59 -10.21 -5.33 5.02
CA THR A 59 -11.45 -4.67 5.44
C THR A 59 -12.52 -5.68 5.85
N ILE A 60 -12.76 -6.72 5.03
CA ILE A 60 -13.77 -7.75 5.31
C ILE A 60 -13.38 -8.56 6.55
N ASN A 61 -12.11 -8.96 6.66
CA ASN A 61 -11.59 -9.66 7.82
C ASN A 61 -11.73 -8.82 9.10
N GLY A 62 -11.53 -7.50 9.00
CA GLY A 62 -11.78 -6.55 10.08
C GLY A 62 -13.24 -6.54 10.52
N LEU A 63 -14.18 -6.44 9.57
CA LEU A 63 -15.62 -6.46 9.86
C LEU A 63 -16.07 -7.78 10.51
N ILE A 64 -15.59 -8.92 10.00
CA ILE A 64 -15.88 -10.23 10.59
C ILE A 64 -15.36 -10.30 12.03
N LYS A 65 -14.15 -9.78 12.28
CA LYS A 65 -13.57 -9.75 13.63
C LYS A 65 -14.41 -8.91 14.59
N ILE A 66 -14.84 -7.73 14.17
CA ILE A 66 -15.69 -6.85 14.99
C ILE A 66 -17.04 -7.51 15.28
N SER A 67 -17.68 -8.10 14.26
CA SER A 67 -18.97 -8.79 14.42
C SER A 67 -18.90 -9.92 15.47
N LYS A 68 -17.79 -10.65 15.54
CA LYS A 68 -17.56 -11.70 16.55
C LYS A 68 -17.40 -11.16 17.97
N LEU A 69 -16.96 -9.92 18.15
CA LEU A 69 -16.75 -9.29 19.46
C LEU A 69 -18.02 -8.65 20.02
N ILE A 70 -19.03 -8.40 19.18
CA ILE A 70 -20.32 -7.79 19.56
C ILE A 70 -21.35 -8.86 19.99
N LYS A 71 -21.06 -10.15 19.73
CA LYS A 71 -21.83 -11.29 20.26
C LYS A 71 -21.39 -11.63 21.68
#